data_AF-V5FWR2-F1
#
_entry.id   AF-V5FWR2-F1
#
_cell.length_a   1.000
_cell.length_b   1.000
_cell.length_c   1.000
_cell.angle_alpha   90.00
_cell.angle_beta   90.00
_cell.angle_gamma   90.00
#
_symmetry.space_group_name_H-M   'P 1'
#
loop_
_entity.id
_entity.type
_entity.pdbx_description
1 polymer ?
#
loop_
_entity_poly.entity_id
_entity_poly.type
_entity_poly.pdbx_seq_one_letter_code
_entity_poly.pdbx_strand_id
1 'polypeptide(L)'
;KNECMQLLDEEKATLTTLDAGAVFNGGRYYSLVPIAQELLEGGFNYYYAVAVIKKGTLADVNSLYQLREKKACFAGVETFAGWILPINTLMKEGGMEIIDCNNHVKSATNYFGSSCAVNCLTDKYNPIGDNSDKLCKLCIGKIPGGRCTDSDPYAGYNGAFRCLLEAGEIAFLKHNTVQEHISGMDFTGLSSDNFELLCKDGTRRPLTEYLPCNWGKVPSDAVVTSSAVSFQDRDILQKFLKKFTE
;
A
#
# COMPACT_ATOMS: atom_id res chain seq x y z
N LYS A 1 -7.65 -4.73 -9.16
CA LYS A 1 -7.05 -5.88 -8.45
C LYS A 1 -8.06 -7.00 -8.19
N ASN A 2 -9.20 -6.71 -7.55
CA ASN A 2 -10.23 -7.72 -7.27
C ASN A 2 -10.76 -8.43 -8.52
N GLU A 3 -11.01 -7.68 -9.59
CA GLU A 3 -11.42 -8.25 -10.88
C GLU A 3 -10.41 -9.27 -11.42
N CYS A 4 -9.10 -8.98 -11.38
CA CYS A 4 -8.09 -9.94 -11.80
C CYS A 4 -8.08 -11.21 -10.94
N MET A 5 -8.27 -11.08 -9.61
CA MET A 5 -8.36 -12.24 -8.72
C MET A 5 -9.59 -13.09 -9.01
N GLN A 6 -10.72 -12.45 -9.32
CA GLN A 6 -11.94 -13.13 -9.76
C GLN A 6 -11.73 -13.84 -11.10
N LEU A 7 -11.08 -13.20 -12.07
CA LEU A 7 -10.78 -13.84 -13.36
C LEU A 7 -9.84 -15.04 -13.21
N LEU A 8 -8.94 -15.05 -12.23
CA LEU A 8 -8.12 -16.22 -11.92
C LEU A 8 -8.94 -17.34 -11.29
N ASP A 9 -9.79 -17.03 -10.32
CA ASP A 9 -10.68 -18.01 -9.67
C ASP A 9 -11.67 -18.64 -10.67
N GLU A 10 -12.17 -17.84 -11.62
CA GLU A 10 -13.01 -18.29 -12.75
C GLU A 10 -12.22 -18.93 -13.91
N GLU A 11 -10.89 -19.09 -13.77
CA GLU A 11 -9.99 -19.67 -14.78
C GLU A 11 -9.99 -18.94 -16.15
N LYS A 12 -10.39 -17.66 -16.15
CA LYS A 12 -10.35 -16.76 -17.32
C LYS A 12 -9.02 -16.02 -17.47
N ALA A 13 -8.17 -16.07 -16.46
CA ALA A 13 -6.80 -15.58 -16.46
C ALA A 13 -5.85 -16.66 -15.89
N THR A 14 -4.55 -16.55 -16.16
CA THR A 14 -3.57 -17.57 -15.74
C THR A 14 -2.71 -17.13 -14.57
N LEU A 15 -2.21 -15.89 -14.59
CA LEU A 15 -1.25 -15.37 -13.63
C LEU A 15 -1.54 -13.89 -13.33
N THR A 16 -1.24 -13.44 -12.12
CA THR A 16 -1.06 -12.01 -11.83
C THR A 16 -0.03 -11.84 -10.72
N THR A 17 0.50 -10.63 -10.57
CA THR A 17 1.32 -10.25 -9.42
C THR A 17 0.45 -9.54 -8.38
N LEU A 18 0.63 -9.87 -7.10
CA LEU A 18 -0.08 -9.27 -5.97
C LEU A 18 0.90 -8.81 -4.89
N ASP A 19 0.60 -7.65 -4.28
CA ASP A 19 1.20 -7.22 -3.01
C ASP A 19 0.86 -8.23 -1.90
N ALA A 20 1.74 -8.37 -0.91
CA ALA A 20 1.58 -9.35 0.17
C ALA A 20 0.21 -9.31 0.88
N GLY A 21 -0.40 -8.13 1.02
CA GLY A 21 -1.74 -8.00 1.61
C GLY A 21 -2.84 -8.51 0.68
N ALA A 22 -2.69 -8.28 -0.62
CA ALA A 22 -3.59 -8.83 -1.64
C ALA A 22 -3.42 -10.36 -1.80
N VAL A 23 -2.22 -10.91 -1.59
CA VAL A 23 -2.01 -12.38 -1.56
C VAL A 23 -2.86 -13.05 -0.49
N PHE A 24 -2.95 -12.45 0.71
CA PHE A 24 -3.82 -12.94 1.77
C PHE A 24 -5.29 -12.98 1.33
N ASN A 25 -5.78 -11.90 0.71
CA ASN A 25 -7.16 -11.85 0.20
C ASN A 25 -7.38 -12.85 -0.95
N GLY A 26 -6.40 -12.99 -1.85
CA GLY A 26 -6.43 -13.96 -2.95
C GLY A 26 -6.58 -15.40 -2.43
N GLY A 27 -5.79 -15.80 -1.45
CA GLY A 27 -5.91 -17.13 -0.84
C GLY A 27 -7.19 -17.32 -0.04
N ARG A 28 -7.66 -16.27 0.65
CA ARG A 28 -8.85 -16.36 1.53
C ARG A 28 -10.17 -16.35 0.78
N TYR A 29 -10.27 -15.63 -0.34
CA TYR A 29 -11.54 -15.34 -1.01
C TYR A 29 -11.59 -15.78 -2.48
N TYR A 30 -10.45 -16.09 -3.12
CA TYR A 30 -10.37 -16.39 -4.56
C TYR A 30 -9.57 -17.66 -4.86
N SER A 31 -9.37 -18.52 -3.85
CA SER A 31 -8.66 -19.80 -4.00
C SER A 31 -7.31 -19.69 -4.71
N LEU A 32 -6.57 -18.59 -4.52
CA LEU A 32 -5.30 -18.34 -5.20
C LEU A 32 -4.11 -18.88 -4.39
N VAL A 33 -3.06 -19.30 -5.08
CA VAL A 33 -1.81 -19.77 -4.50
C VAL A 33 -0.62 -19.02 -5.09
N PRO A 34 0.34 -18.56 -4.26
CA PRO A 34 1.58 -17.98 -4.75
C PRO A 34 2.49 -19.07 -5.34
N ILE A 35 3.05 -18.82 -6.51
CA ILE A 35 3.97 -19.73 -7.20
C ILE A 35 5.37 -19.14 -7.41
N ALA A 36 5.53 -17.82 -7.34
CA ALA A 36 6.83 -17.17 -7.37
C ALA A 36 6.79 -15.90 -6.53
N GLN A 37 7.96 -15.44 -6.10
CA GLN A 37 8.11 -14.24 -5.29
C GLN A 37 9.19 -13.35 -5.93
N GLU A 38 8.93 -12.05 -5.96
CA GLU A 38 9.89 -11.05 -6.44
C GLU A 38 11.13 -11.02 -5.52
N LEU A 39 12.33 -10.99 -6.11
CA LEU A 39 13.57 -10.75 -5.38
C LEU A 39 14.03 -9.33 -5.67
N LEU A 40 14.20 -8.55 -4.61
CA LEU A 40 14.72 -7.19 -4.67
C LEU A 40 16.26 -7.21 -4.73
N GLU A 41 16.85 -6.05 -5.00
CA GLU A 41 18.30 -5.86 -5.04
C GLU A 41 18.96 -6.40 -3.76
N GLY A 42 20.08 -7.11 -3.92
CA GLY A 42 20.72 -7.84 -2.82
C GLY A 42 20.11 -9.21 -2.50
N GLY A 43 19.14 -9.68 -3.28
CA GLY A 43 18.53 -11.01 -3.14
C GLY A 43 17.50 -11.11 -2.03
N PHE A 44 17.01 -9.97 -1.53
CA PHE A 44 16.01 -9.95 -0.47
C PHE A 44 14.60 -10.19 -1.02
N ASN A 45 13.86 -11.09 -0.37
CA ASN A 45 12.46 -11.38 -0.68
C ASN A 45 11.48 -10.58 0.19
N TYR A 46 11.92 -9.39 0.60
CA TYR A 46 11.18 -8.51 1.49
C TYR A 46 11.63 -7.07 1.31
N TYR A 47 10.74 -6.15 1.67
CA TYR A 47 11.01 -4.73 1.78
C TYR A 47 10.56 -4.19 3.13
N TYR A 48 10.91 -2.94 3.42
CA TYR A 48 10.45 -2.23 4.61
C TYR A 48 9.29 -1.28 4.27
N ALA A 49 8.25 -1.31 5.11
CA ALA A 49 7.20 -0.31 5.12
C ALA A 49 7.70 0.95 5.83
N VAL A 50 7.51 2.11 5.22
CA VAL A 50 7.95 3.40 5.76
C VAL A 50 6.83 4.43 5.70
N ALA A 51 6.89 5.42 6.58
CA ALA A 51 6.08 6.61 6.49
C ALA A 51 6.96 7.78 6.02
N VAL A 52 6.61 8.39 4.90
CA VAL A 52 7.38 9.46 4.26
C VAL A 52 6.62 10.78 4.41
N ILE A 53 7.37 11.82 4.77
CA ILE A 53 6.86 13.19 4.88
C ILE A 53 7.76 14.14 4.09
N LYS A 54 7.25 15.33 3.78
CA LYS A 54 8.09 16.41 3.23
C LYS A 54 8.97 16.96 4.34
N LYS A 55 10.24 17.19 4.03
CA LYS A 55 11.21 17.69 5.00
C LYS A 55 10.77 19.02 5.60
N GLY A 56 10.83 19.13 6.91
CA GLY A 56 10.42 20.36 7.63
C GLY A 56 8.90 20.53 7.77
N THR A 57 8.10 19.52 7.40
CA THR A 57 6.67 19.48 7.66
C THR A 57 6.36 18.62 8.90
N LEU A 58 5.12 18.70 9.40
CA LEU A 58 4.65 17.93 10.56
C LEU A 58 5.54 18.08 11.81
N ALA A 59 6.17 19.24 12.04
CA ALA A 59 7.04 19.48 13.20
C ALA A 59 6.33 19.31 14.56
N ASP A 60 4.99 19.39 14.56
CA ASP A 60 4.15 19.14 15.73
C ASP A 60 4.01 17.65 16.09
N VAL A 61 4.36 16.73 15.19
CA VAL A 61 4.20 15.27 15.38
C VAL A 61 5.45 14.67 16.03
N ASN A 62 5.50 14.55 17.34
CA ASN A 62 6.61 13.94 18.09
C ASN A 62 6.28 12.54 18.63
N SER A 63 5.08 12.05 18.35
CA SER A 63 4.62 10.71 18.67
C SER A 63 3.57 10.28 17.65
N LEU A 64 3.34 8.97 17.52
CA LEU A 64 2.33 8.46 16.61
C LEU A 64 0.92 8.99 16.93
N TYR A 65 0.59 9.28 18.19
CA TYR A 65 -0.71 9.83 18.59
C TYR A 65 -1.07 11.14 17.88
N GLN A 66 -0.07 11.94 17.51
CA GLN A 66 -0.25 13.23 16.86
C GLN A 66 -0.45 13.14 15.34
N LEU A 67 -0.51 11.92 14.80
CA LEU A 67 -0.97 11.67 13.43
C LEU A 67 -2.49 11.79 13.27
N ARG A 68 -3.23 11.95 14.38
CA ARG A 68 -4.67 12.24 14.36
C ARG A 68 -4.96 13.52 13.57
N GLU A 69 -6.02 13.48 12.79
CA GLU A 69 -6.47 14.56 11.89
C GLU A 69 -5.48 14.96 10.77
N LYS A 70 -4.33 14.30 10.66
CA LYS A 70 -3.40 14.52 9.54
C LYS A 70 -3.94 13.93 8.24
N LYS A 71 -3.52 14.54 7.12
CA LYS A 71 -3.87 14.12 5.77
C LYS A 71 -2.92 13.04 5.28
N ALA A 72 -3.42 11.81 5.14
CA ALA A 72 -2.60 10.66 4.77
C ALA A 72 -2.85 10.19 3.34
N CYS A 73 -1.81 9.68 2.70
CA CYS A 73 -1.80 9.07 1.39
C CYS A 73 -1.44 7.59 1.51
N PHE A 74 -2.36 6.72 1.15
CA PHE A 74 -2.20 5.28 1.23
C PHE A 74 -2.17 4.69 -0.17
N ALA A 75 -1.33 3.67 -0.38
CA ALA A 75 -1.28 2.97 -1.68
C ALA A 75 -2.62 2.29 -2.04
N GLY A 76 -3.45 2.03 -1.04
CA GLY A 76 -4.79 1.47 -1.17
C GLY A 76 -5.13 0.60 0.01
N VAL A 77 -6.42 0.49 0.31
CA VAL A 77 -6.90 -0.46 1.32
C VAL A 77 -6.42 -1.87 0.92
N GLU A 78 -6.06 -2.68 1.92
CA GLU A 78 -5.45 -4.03 1.80
C GLU A 78 -3.99 -4.10 1.38
N THR A 79 -3.35 -3.01 0.96
CA THR A 79 -1.90 -3.05 0.71
C THR A 79 -1.12 -3.25 2.01
N PHE A 80 -0.06 -4.05 1.99
CA PHE A 80 0.57 -4.45 3.24
C PHE A 80 1.36 -3.29 3.89
N ALA A 81 2.28 -2.67 3.16
CA ALA A 81 3.02 -1.50 3.65
C ALA A 81 2.18 -0.23 3.64
N GLY A 82 1.27 -0.11 2.67
CA GLY A 82 0.47 1.08 2.47
C GLY A 82 -0.81 1.13 3.31
N TRP A 83 -1.19 0.08 4.03
CA TRP A 83 -2.42 0.06 4.83
C TRP A 83 -2.33 -0.86 6.04
N ILE A 84 -2.13 -2.17 5.85
CA ILE A 84 -2.22 -3.17 6.93
C ILE A 84 -1.26 -2.86 8.08
N LEU A 85 0.03 -2.64 7.78
CA LEU A 85 1.03 -2.33 8.80
C LEU A 85 0.76 -0.99 9.49
N PRO A 86 0.61 0.15 8.77
CA PRO A 86 0.29 1.44 9.38
C PRO A 86 -0.92 1.38 10.29
N ILE A 87 -2.05 0.80 9.84
CA ILE A 87 -3.27 0.72 10.63
C ILE A 87 -3.06 -0.13 11.89
N ASN A 88 -2.45 -1.31 11.78
CA ASN A 88 -2.15 -2.15 12.95
C ASN A 88 -1.18 -1.46 13.94
N THR A 89 -0.16 -0.77 13.44
CA THR A 89 0.78 -0.02 14.29
C THR A 89 0.07 1.12 15.02
N LEU A 90 -0.80 1.87 14.34
CA LEU A 90 -1.53 2.97 14.96
C LEU A 90 -2.58 2.49 15.97
N MET A 91 -3.21 1.33 15.73
CA MET A 91 -4.11 0.71 16.71
C MET A 91 -3.37 0.29 18.00
N LYS A 92 -2.11 -0.16 17.89
CA LYS A 92 -1.33 -0.64 19.03
C LYS A 92 -0.56 0.47 19.76
N GLU A 93 0.02 1.40 19.00
CA GLU A 93 1.02 2.35 19.49
C GLU A 93 0.61 3.82 19.23
N GLY A 94 -0.23 4.07 18.20
CA GLY A 94 -0.66 5.41 17.80
C GLY A 94 -1.98 5.88 18.40
N GLY A 95 -2.57 5.09 19.30
CA GLY A 95 -3.84 5.39 19.95
C GLY A 95 -5.03 5.44 19.00
N MET A 96 -5.01 4.74 17.86
CA MET A 96 -6.17 4.64 16.97
C MET A 96 -7.25 3.76 17.59
N GLU A 97 -8.42 4.34 17.85
CA GLU A 97 -9.57 3.64 18.41
C GLU A 97 -10.17 2.65 17.42
N ILE A 98 -10.49 1.45 17.89
CA ILE A 98 -11.21 0.43 17.13
C ILE A 98 -12.70 0.75 17.23
N ILE A 99 -13.24 1.47 16.26
CA ILE A 99 -14.65 1.87 16.21
C ILE A 99 -15.54 0.69 15.81
N ASP A 100 -15.03 -0.17 14.92
CA ASP A 100 -15.70 -1.38 14.47
C ASP A 100 -14.64 -2.47 14.20
N CYS A 101 -14.76 -3.59 14.91
CA CYS A 101 -13.82 -4.71 14.81
C CYS A 101 -13.77 -5.35 13.41
N ASN A 102 -14.86 -5.24 12.64
CA ASN A 102 -14.94 -5.80 11.29
C ASN A 102 -14.65 -4.75 10.22
N ASN A 103 -14.53 -3.47 10.59
CA ASN A 103 -14.37 -2.36 9.66
C ASN A 103 -13.26 -1.40 10.12
N HIS A 104 -12.03 -1.82 9.86
CA HIS A 104 -10.84 -1.01 10.15
C HIS A 104 -10.77 0.28 9.30
N VAL A 105 -11.49 0.38 8.18
CA VAL A 105 -11.63 1.62 7.40
C VAL A 105 -12.39 2.68 8.20
N LYS A 106 -13.41 2.29 8.97
CA LYS A 106 -14.17 3.20 9.85
C LYS A 106 -13.29 3.76 10.97
N SER A 107 -12.47 2.92 11.59
CA SER A 107 -11.46 3.33 12.59
C SER A 107 -10.45 4.33 11.99
N ALA A 108 -9.92 4.04 10.81
CA ALA A 108 -9.01 4.95 10.10
C ALA A 108 -9.68 6.27 9.70
N THR A 109 -10.96 6.24 9.32
CA THR A 109 -11.78 7.41 8.96
C THR A 109 -11.98 8.34 10.16
N ASN A 110 -12.13 7.79 11.36
CA ASN A 110 -12.20 8.55 12.60
C ASN A 110 -10.85 9.12 13.01
N TYR A 111 -9.76 8.43 12.72
CA TYR A 111 -8.41 8.81 13.14
C TYR A 111 -7.78 9.91 12.27
N PHE A 112 -7.85 9.76 10.94
CA PHE A 112 -7.20 10.67 10.00
C PHE A 112 -8.12 11.81 9.57
N GLY A 113 -7.50 12.87 9.06
CA GLY A 113 -8.18 13.95 8.36
C GLY A 113 -8.57 13.53 6.93
N SER A 114 -8.87 14.52 6.08
CA SER A 114 -9.13 14.27 4.66
C SER A 114 -7.93 13.59 4.02
N SER A 115 -8.11 12.38 3.49
CA SER A 115 -7.03 11.49 3.05
C SER A 115 -7.34 10.86 1.69
N CYS A 116 -6.40 10.10 1.13
CA CYS A 116 -6.65 9.21 -0.01
C CYS A 116 -6.24 7.77 0.30
N ALA A 117 -7.22 6.88 0.34
CA ALA A 117 -7.08 5.44 0.47
C ALA A 117 -8.02 4.77 -0.54
N VAL A 118 -7.50 4.44 -1.71
CA VAL A 118 -8.33 3.82 -2.76
C VAL A 118 -8.99 2.53 -2.27
N ASN A 119 -10.22 2.29 -2.75
CA ASN A 119 -11.09 1.18 -2.36
C ASN A 119 -11.71 1.26 -0.94
N CYS A 120 -11.54 2.38 -0.21
CA CYS A 120 -12.18 2.68 1.10
C CYS A 120 -13.70 2.48 1.14
N LEU A 121 -14.40 2.74 0.03
CA LEU A 121 -15.87 2.75 -0.05
C LEU A 121 -16.44 1.55 -0.80
N THR A 122 -15.62 0.54 -1.10
CA THR A 122 -16.12 -0.70 -1.72
C THR A 122 -17.08 -1.42 -0.78
N ASP A 123 -18.04 -2.16 -1.32
CA ASP A 123 -19.06 -2.87 -0.53
C ASP A 123 -18.47 -3.82 0.52
N LYS A 124 -17.25 -4.31 0.30
CA LYS A 124 -16.49 -5.10 1.28
C LYS A 124 -16.26 -4.35 2.59
N TYR A 125 -16.00 -3.04 2.51
CA TYR A 125 -15.66 -2.18 3.64
C TYR A 125 -16.75 -1.19 4.01
N ASN A 126 -17.74 -1.01 3.14
CA ASN A 126 -18.86 -0.11 3.32
C ASN A 126 -20.20 -0.78 2.94
N PRO A 127 -20.52 -1.97 3.47
CA PRO A 127 -21.67 -2.76 3.01
C PRO A 127 -23.03 -2.06 3.23
N ILE A 128 -23.11 -1.16 4.20
CA ILE A 128 -24.34 -0.41 4.55
C ILE A 128 -24.30 1.02 3.97
N GLY A 129 -23.16 1.45 3.41
CA GLY A 129 -23.01 2.80 2.87
C GLY A 129 -22.81 3.89 3.92
N ASP A 130 -22.48 3.54 5.16
CA ASP A 130 -22.37 4.47 6.31
C ASP A 130 -20.95 4.98 6.58
N ASN A 131 -19.92 4.46 5.90
CA ASN A 131 -18.57 5.03 5.99
C ASN A 131 -18.55 6.44 5.37
N SER A 132 -17.96 7.40 6.08
CA SER A 132 -17.68 8.72 5.53
C SER A 132 -16.67 8.65 4.39
N ASP A 133 -16.83 9.53 3.41
CA ASP A 133 -15.92 9.73 2.29
C ASP A 133 -14.57 10.36 2.67
N LYS A 134 -14.30 10.63 3.96
CA LYS A 134 -13.11 11.37 4.43
C LYS A 134 -11.80 10.80 3.90
N LEU A 135 -11.67 9.47 3.84
CA LEU A 135 -10.48 8.79 3.33
C LEU A 135 -10.37 8.77 1.80
N CYS A 136 -11.34 9.33 1.11
CA CYS A 136 -11.46 9.31 -0.34
C CYS A 136 -11.45 10.76 -0.88
N LYS A 137 -11.42 11.76 0.02
CA LYS A 137 -11.49 13.19 -0.29
C LYS A 137 -10.29 13.70 -1.07
N LEU A 138 -9.07 13.23 -0.78
CA LEU A 138 -7.87 13.68 -1.51
C LEU A 138 -7.67 12.95 -2.84
N CYS A 139 -8.32 11.80 -3.04
CA CYS A 139 -8.22 11.09 -4.32
C CYS A 139 -8.86 11.91 -5.44
N ILE A 140 -8.20 11.96 -6.60
CA ILE A 140 -8.51 12.96 -7.63
C ILE A 140 -9.38 12.45 -8.77
N GLY A 141 -9.32 11.16 -9.11
CA GLY A 141 -10.08 10.53 -10.20
C GLY A 141 -9.95 11.22 -11.57
N LYS A 142 -9.27 10.61 -12.54
CA LYS A 142 -9.17 11.18 -13.91
C LYS A 142 -10.32 10.82 -14.84
N ILE A 143 -11.00 9.70 -14.55
CA ILE A 143 -12.08 9.17 -15.37
C ILE A 143 -13.37 9.14 -14.55
N PRO A 144 -14.55 9.28 -15.19
CA PRO A 144 -15.83 9.07 -14.52
C PRO A 144 -15.87 7.70 -13.82
N GLY A 145 -16.26 7.67 -12.55
CA GLY A 145 -16.30 6.45 -11.75
C GLY A 145 -14.94 5.92 -11.28
N GLY A 146 -13.82 6.49 -11.74
CA GLY A 146 -12.46 6.04 -11.35
C GLY A 146 -11.95 6.65 -10.05
N ARG A 147 -12.62 7.68 -9.51
CA ARG A 147 -12.19 8.34 -8.27
C ARG A 147 -12.20 7.36 -7.11
N CYS A 148 -11.10 7.32 -6.39
CA CYS A 148 -10.92 6.47 -5.21
C CYS A 148 -11.07 4.96 -5.48
N THR A 149 -10.77 4.53 -6.69
CA THR A 149 -10.67 3.13 -7.12
C THR A 149 -9.21 2.80 -7.49
N ASP A 150 -8.93 1.57 -7.89
CA ASP A 150 -7.63 1.20 -8.47
C ASP A 150 -7.26 2.00 -9.73
N SER A 151 -8.22 2.68 -10.38
CA SER A 151 -7.98 3.58 -11.52
C SER A 151 -7.68 5.03 -11.12
N ASP A 152 -7.70 5.35 -9.82
CA ASP A 152 -7.35 6.68 -9.34
C ASP A 152 -5.84 6.94 -9.56
N PRO A 153 -5.44 8.14 -10.00
CA PRO A 153 -4.02 8.47 -10.15
C PRO A 153 -3.19 8.35 -8.85
N TYR A 154 -3.84 8.37 -7.68
CA TYR A 154 -3.18 8.16 -6.38
C TYR A 154 -3.19 6.70 -5.92
N ALA A 155 -3.67 5.76 -6.73
CA ALA A 155 -3.60 4.33 -6.45
C ALA A 155 -2.16 3.80 -6.54
N GLY A 156 -1.84 2.81 -5.69
CA GLY A 156 -0.53 2.18 -5.62
C GLY A 156 0.53 3.04 -4.93
N TYR A 157 1.72 2.47 -4.72
CA TYR A 157 2.79 3.14 -3.97
C TYR A 157 3.29 4.42 -4.67
N ASN A 158 3.44 4.39 -6.00
CA ASN A 158 3.78 5.58 -6.78
C ASN A 158 2.67 6.66 -6.72
N GLY A 159 1.41 6.24 -6.79
CA GLY A 159 0.27 7.17 -6.66
C GLY A 159 0.16 7.78 -5.26
N ALA A 160 0.44 7.01 -4.21
CA ALA A 160 0.48 7.52 -2.83
C ALA A 160 1.63 8.51 -2.61
N PHE A 161 2.79 8.28 -3.23
CA PHE A 161 3.87 9.26 -3.22
C PHE A 161 3.46 10.55 -3.97
N ARG A 162 2.83 10.41 -5.14
CA ARG A 162 2.26 11.56 -5.87
C ARG A 162 1.23 12.33 -5.03
N CYS A 163 0.37 11.63 -4.30
CA CYS A 163 -0.57 12.23 -3.35
C CYS A 163 0.16 13.06 -2.28
N LEU A 164 1.29 12.59 -1.75
CA LEU A 164 2.11 13.36 -0.79
C LEU A 164 2.64 14.65 -1.44
N LEU A 165 3.07 14.59 -2.70
CA LEU A 165 3.57 15.76 -3.43
C LEU A 165 2.47 16.83 -3.57
N GLU A 166 1.25 16.42 -3.91
CA GLU A 166 0.19 17.32 -4.36
C GLU A 166 -0.80 17.74 -3.25
N ALA A 167 -1.12 16.88 -2.29
CA ALA A 167 -2.28 17.09 -1.39
C ALA A 167 -2.11 16.63 0.06
N GLY A 168 -1.37 15.55 0.31
CA GLY A 168 -1.20 14.95 1.63
C GLY A 168 -0.04 15.53 2.45
N GLU A 169 -0.01 15.14 3.73
CA GLU A 169 1.06 15.48 4.67
C GLU A 169 2.00 14.29 4.94
N ILE A 170 1.48 13.07 4.84
CA ILE A 170 2.21 11.82 5.08
C ILE A 170 1.80 10.75 4.06
N ALA A 171 2.74 9.94 3.58
CA ALA A 171 2.46 8.77 2.76
C ALA A 171 3.06 7.49 3.34
N PHE A 172 2.31 6.40 3.27
CA PHE A 172 2.79 5.07 3.68
C PHE A 172 3.22 4.26 2.46
N LEU A 173 4.52 4.00 2.35
CA LEU A 173 5.20 3.55 1.14
C LEU A 173 6.11 2.35 1.38
N LYS A 174 6.64 1.75 0.29
CA LYS A 174 7.83 0.90 0.35
C LYS A 174 9.07 1.81 0.47
N HIS A 175 10.10 1.37 1.18
CA HIS A 175 11.33 2.15 1.39
C HIS A 175 12.03 2.60 0.08
N ASN A 176 11.89 1.87 -1.01
CA ASN A 176 12.45 2.15 -2.33
C ASN A 176 11.58 3.07 -3.21
N THR A 177 10.30 3.30 -2.87
CA THR A 177 9.35 3.99 -3.76
C THR A 177 9.81 5.39 -4.17
N VAL A 178 10.37 6.18 -3.25
CA VAL A 178 10.80 7.55 -3.56
C VAL A 178 11.98 7.56 -4.54
N GLN A 179 12.95 6.68 -4.34
CA GLN A 179 14.14 6.57 -5.18
C GLN A 179 13.79 6.09 -6.59
N GLU A 180 12.91 5.09 -6.69
CA GLU A 180 12.39 4.57 -7.97
C GLU A 180 11.64 5.65 -8.74
N HIS A 181 10.80 6.43 -8.04
CA HIS A 181 10.01 7.49 -8.66
C HIS A 181 10.88 8.64 -9.21
N ILE A 182 11.88 9.08 -8.44
CA ILE A 182 12.80 10.15 -8.87
C ILE A 182 13.67 9.70 -10.05
N SER A 183 14.11 8.44 -10.05
CA SER A 183 14.93 7.88 -11.14
C SER A 183 14.13 7.63 -12.42
N GLY A 184 12.82 7.44 -12.30
CA GLY A 184 11.91 7.00 -13.37
C GLY A 184 11.47 8.06 -14.40
N MET A 185 12.22 9.16 -14.58
CA MET A 185 11.97 10.21 -15.59
C MET A 185 10.74 11.11 -15.40
N ASP A 186 9.86 10.87 -14.42
CA ASP A 186 8.59 11.61 -14.29
C ASP A 186 8.68 12.99 -13.61
N PHE A 187 9.79 13.35 -12.95
CA PHE A 187 9.95 14.67 -12.32
C PHE A 187 11.39 15.20 -12.35
N THR A 188 11.70 16.05 -13.33
CA THR A 188 12.92 16.85 -13.33
C THR A 188 12.81 17.95 -12.26
N GLY A 189 13.40 17.74 -11.08
CA GLY A 189 13.50 18.78 -10.05
C GLY A 189 13.18 18.36 -8.61
N LEU A 190 12.77 17.10 -8.38
CA LEU A 190 12.61 16.55 -7.03
C LEU A 190 13.91 15.86 -6.58
N SER A 191 14.46 16.29 -5.45
CA SER A 191 15.54 15.58 -4.76
C SER A 191 14.97 14.70 -3.65
N SER A 192 15.59 13.54 -3.42
CA SER A 192 15.32 12.69 -2.26
C SER A 192 15.49 13.44 -0.93
N ASP A 193 16.37 14.46 -0.92
CA ASP A 193 16.66 15.28 0.26
C ASP A 193 15.51 16.18 0.71
N ASN A 194 14.48 16.33 -0.13
CA ASN A 194 13.25 17.06 0.18
C ASN A 194 12.28 16.24 1.04
N PHE A 195 12.60 14.97 1.33
CA PHE A 195 11.76 14.05 2.08
C PHE A 195 12.51 13.42 3.24
N GLU A 196 11.75 12.99 4.24
CA GLU A 196 12.28 12.30 5.40
C GLU A 196 11.31 11.21 5.86
N LEU A 197 11.85 10.23 6.57
CA LEU A 197 11.10 9.15 7.19
C LEU A 197 10.57 9.63 8.54
N LEU A 198 9.30 9.34 8.83
CA LEU A 198 8.76 9.45 10.19
C LEU A 198 8.84 8.09 10.87
N CYS A 199 9.65 8.01 11.92
CA CYS A 199 9.87 6.78 12.69
C CYS A 199 8.74 6.57 13.71
N LYS A 200 8.59 5.33 14.20
CA LYS A 200 7.55 4.99 15.20
C LYS A 200 7.73 5.69 16.55
N ASP A 201 8.95 6.11 16.88
CA ASP A 201 9.25 6.90 18.08
C ASP A 201 9.00 8.41 17.87
N GLY A 202 8.52 8.82 16.70
CA GLY A 202 8.31 10.22 16.33
C GLY A 202 9.57 10.94 15.85
N THR A 203 10.74 10.30 15.82
CA THR A 203 11.94 10.93 15.23
C THR A 203 11.86 10.97 13.70
N ARG A 204 12.70 11.80 13.08
CA ARG A 204 12.85 11.85 11.62
C ARG A 204 14.22 11.36 11.23
N ARG A 205 14.28 10.65 10.11
CA ARG A 205 15.53 10.14 9.53
C ARG A 205 15.58 10.37 8.03
N PRO A 206 16.78 10.52 7.44
CA PRO A 206 16.92 10.50 5.99
C PRO A 206 16.34 9.22 5.38
N LEU A 207 15.91 9.26 4.12
CA LEU A 207 15.35 8.09 3.42
C LEU A 207 16.31 6.89 3.40
N THR A 208 17.62 7.15 3.39
CA THR A 208 18.68 6.13 3.41
C THR A 208 18.74 5.35 4.73
N GLU A 209 18.22 5.90 5.82
CA GLU A 209 18.19 5.29 7.16
C GLU A 209 16.88 4.51 7.43
N TYR A 210 16.30 3.88 6.40
CA TYR A 210 15.08 3.08 6.55
C TYR A 210 15.25 1.83 7.43
N LEU A 211 16.46 1.27 7.53
CA LEU A 211 16.74 0.09 8.37
C LEU A 211 16.46 0.36 9.86
N PRO A 212 16.97 1.44 10.48
CA PRO A 212 16.58 1.81 11.83
C PRO A 212 15.21 2.51 11.91
N CYS A 213 14.71 3.10 10.82
CA CYS A 213 13.46 3.86 10.78
C CYS A 213 12.44 3.24 9.81
N ASN A 214 11.72 2.22 10.26
CA ASN A 214 10.63 1.59 9.51
C ASN A 214 9.47 1.17 10.41
N TRP A 215 8.36 0.84 9.76
CA TRP A 215 7.11 0.43 10.41
C TRP A 215 6.95 -1.08 10.43
N GLY A 216 7.76 -1.81 9.65
CA GLY A 216 7.80 -3.26 9.66
C GLY A 216 8.38 -3.83 8.37
N LYS A 217 8.73 -5.11 8.44
CA LYS A 217 9.20 -5.92 7.31
C LYS A 217 8.00 -6.52 6.58
N VAL A 218 8.01 -6.47 5.26
CA VAL A 218 6.93 -6.93 4.39
C VAL A 218 7.47 -7.91 3.36
N PRO A 219 6.86 -9.09 3.16
CA PRO A 219 7.22 -9.98 2.06
C PRO A 219 7.08 -9.25 0.72
N SER A 220 8.01 -9.48 -0.20
CA SER A 220 7.91 -8.93 -1.56
C SER A 220 6.68 -9.48 -2.30
N ASP A 221 6.33 -8.81 -3.39
CA ASP A 221 5.15 -9.14 -4.18
C ASP A 221 5.28 -10.56 -4.75
N ALA A 222 4.15 -11.25 -4.90
CA ALA A 222 4.12 -12.64 -5.34
C ALA A 222 3.33 -12.80 -6.64
N VAL A 223 3.82 -13.66 -7.53
CA VAL A 223 3.05 -14.15 -8.67
C VAL A 223 2.13 -15.25 -8.17
N VAL A 224 0.84 -15.10 -8.40
CA VAL A 224 -0.20 -16.03 -7.97
C VAL A 224 -0.93 -16.64 -9.17
N THR A 225 -1.50 -17.82 -8.96
CA THR A 225 -2.39 -18.50 -9.91
C THR A 225 -3.53 -19.19 -9.16
N SER A 226 -4.52 -19.71 -9.88
CA SER A 226 -5.62 -20.47 -9.28
C SER A 226 -5.13 -21.77 -8.64
N SER A 227 -5.67 -22.11 -7.47
CA SER A 227 -5.43 -23.39 -6.81
C SER A 227 -5.94 -24.60 -7.59
N ALA A 228 -6.78 -24.40 -8.61
CA ALA A 228 -7.21 -25.45 -9.54
C ALA A 228 -6.08 -25.89 -10.51
N VAL A 229 -5.10 -25.03 -10.78
CA VAL A 229 -3.97 -25.34 -11.68
C VAL A 229 -3.15 -26.49 -11.09
N SER A 230 -2.82 -27.51 -11.89
CA SER A 230 -2.10 -28.69 -11.43
C SER A 230 -0.68 -28.37 -10.95
N PHE A 231 -0.09 -29.22 -10.11
CA PHE A 231 1.30 -29.04 -9.69
C PHE A 231 2.28 -29.07 -10.88
N GLN A 232 2.02 -29.89 -11.90
CA GLN A 232 2.83 -29.94 -13.11
C GLN A 232 2.77 -28.61 -13.89
N ASP A 233 1.58 -28.04 -14.05
CA ASP A 233 1.42 -26.77 -14.76
C ASP A 233 2.03 -25.60 -13.99
N ARG A 234 1.92 -25.60 -12.64
CA ARG A 234 2.60 -24.61 -11.80
C ARG A 234 4.13 -24.66 -11.98
N ASP A 235 4.71 -25.85 -12.07
CA ASP A 235 6.16 -26.00 -12.32
C ASP A 235 6.55 -25.48 -13.71
N ILE A 236 5.73 -25.73 -14.74
CA ILE A 236 5.92 -25.16 -16.08
C ILE A 236 5.87 -23.63 -16.03
N LEU A 237 4.90 -23.06 -15.32
CA LEU A 237 4.78 -21.60 -15.15
C LEU A 237 5.98 -21.02 -14.40
N GLN A 238 6.45 -21.67 -13.33
CA GLN A 238 7.66 -21.27 -12.60
C GLN A 238 8.90 -21.30 -13.49
N LYS A 239 9.07 -22.34 -14.31
CA LYS A 239 10.16 -22.45 -15.29
C LYS A 239 10.05 -21.37 -16.37
N PHE A 240 8.85 -21.05 -16.82
CA PHE A 240 8.60 -19.94 -17.75
C PHE A 240 9.02 -18.60 -17.14
N LEU A 241 8.61 -18.31 -15.90
CA LEU A 241 8.97 -17.06 -15.21
C LEU A 241 10.48 -16.90 -15.04
N LYS A 242 11.20 -17.99 -14.71
CA LYS A 242 12.67 -17.97 -14.56
C LYS A 242 13.42 -17.57 -15.83
N LYS A 243 12.85 -17.82 -17.02
CA LYS A 243 13.48 -17.42 -18.29
C LYS A 243 13.55 -15.91 -18.50
N PHE A 244 12.76 -15.12 -17.76
CA PHE A 244 12.76 -13.66 -17.84
C PHE A 244 13.59 -13.00 -16.73
N THR A 245 14.19 -13.80 -15.85
CA THR A 245 15.07 -13.33 -14.77
C THR A 245 16.55 -13.59 -15.04
N GLU A 246 16.87 -14.29 -16.14
CA GLU A 246 18.21 -14.50 -16.69
C GLU A 246 18.55 -13.44 -17.75
#